data_AF-A0A838R3W9-F1
#
_entry.id   AF-A0A838R3W9-F1
#
_cell.length_a   1.000
_cell.length_b   1.000
_cell.length_c   1.000
_cell.angle_alpha   90.00
_cell.angle_beta   90.00
_cell.angle_gamma   90.00
#
_symmetry.space_group_name_H-M   'P 1'
#
loop_
_entity.id
_entity.type
_entity.pdbx_description
1 polymer ?
#
loop_
_entity_poly.entity_id
_entity_poly.type
_entity_poly.pdbx_seq_one_letter_code
_entity_poly.pdbx_strand_id
1 'polypeptide(L)'
;MDAYDQLRKAAREKRDQAILEARLECQRTLHTIKALRARITDKPLIENGVAVDEPKRRKIIDVICEVMPQGYAFTMVELQDWVQQSESGRAVDRETLRTLLHTLKNEGVVRRVARAGHNAVTWEYVKPRSRELAFEAMLLPDAAAVVLGDTGPLRIMELVVALQSRGYRRDAKARTLLAAAGAALRRNRERFSCDEDRRWGLA
;
A
#
# COMPACT_ATOMS: atom_id res chain seq x y z
N MET A 1 -6.50 -46.67 7.78
CA MET A 1 -6.23 -45.25 8.11
C MET A 1 -5.49 -45.28 9.43
N ASP A 2 -4.26 -44.75 9.48
CA ASP A 2 -3.36 -44.90 10.64
C ASP A 2 -3.79 -43.97 11.80
N ALA A 3 -3.85 -44.51 13.02
CA ALA A 3 -4.23 -43.76 14.22
C ALA A 3 -3.27 -42.60 14.49
N TYR A 4 -2.01 -42.74 14.06
CA TYR A 4 -0.99 -41.69 14.16
C TYR A 4 -1.32 -40.46 13.29
N ASP A 5 -1.83 -40.68 12.08
CA ASP A 5 -2.22 -39.58 11.17
C ASP A 5 -3.43 -38.81 11.71
N GLN A 6 -4.37 -39.49 12.35
CA GLN A 6 -5.52 -38.86 12.98
C GLN A 6 -5.10 -37.97 14.16
N LEU A 7 -4.19 -38.44 15.01
CA LEU A 7 -3.63 -37.64 16.10
C LEU A 7 -2.86 -36.42 15.59
N ARG A 8 -2.08 -36.58 14.51
CA ARG A 8 -1.33 -35.47 13.90
C ARG A 8 -2.25 -34.42 13.28
N LYS A 9 -3.35 -34.85 12.67
CA LYS A 9 -4.38 -33.95 12.12
C LYS A 9 -5.08 -33.17 13.24
N ALA A 10 -5.54 -33.87 14.28
CA ALA A 10 -6.19 -33.24 15.44
C ALA A 10 -5.26 -32.24 16.15
N ALA A 11 -3.97 -32.55 16.28
CA ALA A 11 -2.99 -31.64 16.87
C ALA A 11 -2.79 -30.35 16.04
N ARG A 12 -2.79 -30.45 14.71
CA ARG A 12 -2.72 -29.28 13.81
C ARG A 12 -3.96 -28.43 13.92
N GLU A 13 -5.15 -29.04 13.88
CA GLU A 13 -6.43 -28.33 14.01
C GLU A 13 -6.50 -27.59 15.35
N LYS A 14 -6.11 -28.23 16.45
CA LYS A 14 -6.07 -27.59 17.78
C LYS A 14 -5.11 -26.39 17.82
N ARG A 15 -3.93 -26.53 17.22
CA ARG A 15 -2.95 -25.44 17.14
C ARG A 15 -3.48 -24.26 16.31
N ASP A 16 -4.03 -24.55 15.14
CA ASP A 16 -4.50 -23.51 14.22
C ASP A 16 -5.72 -22.76 14.81
N GLN A 17 -6.58 -23.47 15.55
CA GLN A 17 -7.67 -22.86 16.30
C GLN A 17 -7.19 -21.94 17.42
N ALA A 18 -6.20 -22.38 18.22
CA ALA A 18 -5.61 -21.53 19.27
C ALA A 18 -4.94 -20.26 18.70
N ILE A 19 -4.29 -20.37 17.53
CA ILE A 19 -3.70 -19.21 16.85
C ILE A 19 -4.79 -18.24 16.39
N LEU A 20 -5.91 -18.75 15.87
CA LEU A 20 -7.02 -17.93 15.41
C LEU A 20 -7.68 -17.18 16.58
N GLU A 21 -7.92 -17.86 17.70
CA GLU A 21 -8.44 -17.27 18.93
C GLU A 21 -7.53 -16.14 19.46
N ALA A 22 -6.21 -16.40 19.56
CA ALA A 22 -5.25 -15.40 20.02
C ALA A 22 -5.18 -14.16 19.11
N ARG A 23 -5.34 -14.34 17.78
CA ARG A 23 -5.37 -13.22 16.83
C ARG A 23 -6.64 -12.37 16.98
N LEU A 24 -7.79 -13.01 17.16
CA LEU A 24 -9.05 -12.30 17.40
C LEU A 24 -8.98 -11.50 18.71
N GLU A 25 -8.41 -12.07 19.76
CA GLU A 25 -8.20 -11.38 21.04
C GLU A 25 -7.25 -10.18 20.91
N CYS A 26 -6.16 -10.35 20.17
CA CYS A 26 -5.21 -9.26 19.87
C CYS A 26 -5.90 -8.11 19.11
N GLN A 27 -6.70 -8.43 18.08
CA GLN A 27 -7.47 -7.41 17.34
C GLN A 27 -8.46 -6.66 18.22
N ARG A 28 -9.22 -7.38 19.08
CA ARG A 28 -10.14 -6.76 20.05
C ARG A 28 -9.40 -5.82 21.01
N THR A 29 -8.23 -6.25 21.48
CA THR A 29 -7.39 -5.47 22.40
C THR A 29 -6.85 -4.20 21.71
N LEU A 30 -6.35 -4.32 20.48
CA LEU A 30 -5.88 -3.18 19.70
C LEU A 30 -7.01 -2.18 19.42
N HIS A 31 -8.22 -2.66 19.10
CA HIS A 31 -9.38 -1.80 18.90
C HIS A 31 -9.73 -1.06 20.20
N THR A 32 -9.67 -1.75 21.34
CA THR A 32 -9.92 -1.15 22.66
C THR A 32 -8.87 -0.07 22.97
N ILE A 33 -7.59 -0.33 22.70
CA ILE A 33 -6.52 0.65 22.87
C ILE A 33 -6.74 1.87 21.95
N LYS A 34 -7.16 1.67 20.68
CA LYS A 34 -7.46 2.78 19.75
C LYS A 34 -8.62 3.63 20.27
N ALA A 35 -9.69 3.02 20.78
CA ALA A 35 -10.83 3.72 21.34
C ALA A 35 -10.48 4.48 22.63
N LEU A 36 -9.66 3.89 23.51
CA LEU A 36 -9.18 4.54 24.73
C LEU A 36 -8.24 5.72 24.39
N ARG A 37 -7.36 5.56 23.39
CA ARG A 37 -6.53 6.67 22.89
C ARG A 37 -7.37 7.81 22.35
N ALA A 38 -8.42 7.52 21.58
CA ALA A 38 -9.34 8.54 21.08
C ALA A 38 -9.99 9.34 22.23
N ARG A 39 -10.42 8.65 23.30
CA ARG A 39 -10.98 9.29 24.51
C ARG A 39 -9.98 10.13 25.30
N ILE A 40 -8.73 9.72 25.36
CA ILE A 40 -7.68 10.49 26.06
C ILE A 40 -7.25 11.73 25.27
N THR A 41 -7.44 11.71 23.93
CA THR A 41 -7.01 12.80 23.03
C THR A 41 -8.09 13.88 22.86
N ASP A 42 -9.12 13.94 23.70
CA ASP A 42 -10.14 15.01 23.77
C ASP A 42 -9.59 16.38 24.27
N LYS A 43 -8.27 16.59 24.19
CA LYS A 43 -7.68 17.93 24.23
C LYS A 43 -7.49 18.42 22.79
N PRO A 44 -8.18 19.48 22.37
CA PRO A 44 -8.01 20.02 21.02
C PRO A 44 -6.56 20.48 20.86
N LEU A 45 -5.86 19.90 19.89
CA LEU A 45 -4.60 20.44 19.39
C LEU A 45 -4.93 21.75 18.67
N ILE A 46 -4.74 22.86 19.36
CA ILE A 46 -4.71 24.19 18.75
C ILE A 46 -3.39 24.28 17.98
N GLU A 47 -3.40 23.92 16.69
CA GLU A 47 -2.41 24.41 15.75
C GLU A 47 -3.01 25.63 15.03
N ASN A 48 -2.44 26.81 15.30
CA ASN A 48 -2.68 28.05 14.55
C ASN A 48 -4.08 28.68 14.59
N GLY A 49 -4.83 28.53 15.69
CA GLY A 49 -5.95 29.44 16.00
C GLY A 49 -7.19 29.34 15.11
N VAL A 50 -7.33 28.26 14.33
CA VAL A 50 -8.54 27.98 13.55
C VAL A 50 -9.29 26.83 14.21
N ALA A 51 -10.54 27.07 14.61
CA ALA A 51 -11.43 26.01 15.08
C ALA A 51 -11.58 24.97 13.96
N VAL A 52 -11.12 23.75 14.21
CA VAL A 52 -11.31 22.63 13.28
C VAL A 52 -12.79 22.27 13.35
N ASP A 53 -13.54 22.74 12.35
CA ASP A 53 -14.87 22.23 11.99
C ASP A 53 -14.91 20.70 12.07
N GLU A 54 -16.08 20.19 12.43
CA GLU A 54 -16.47 18.77 12.52
C GLU A 54 -15.55 17.79 11.76
N PRO A 55 -15.15 16.64 12.36
CA PRO A 55 -14.24 15.70 11.72
C PRO A 55 -14.76 15.36 10.33
N LYS A 56 -14.09 15.90 9.28
CA LYS A 56 -14.43 15.66 7.88
C LYS A 56 -14.69 14.18 7.73
N ARG A 57 -15.94 13.80 7.39
CA ARG A 57 -16.34 12.40 7.22
C ARG A 57 -15.30 11.71 6.34
N ARG A 58 -14.53 10.79 6.91
CA ARG A 58 -13.48 10.06 6.17
C ARG A 58 -14.12 9.38 4.96
N LYS A 59 -13.38 9.31 3.85
CA LYS A 59 -13.90 8.58 2.69
C LYS A 59 -13.97 7.11 3.05
N ILE A 60 -15.04 6.42 2.63
CA ILE A 60 -15.24 4.99 2.91
C ILE A 60 -14.02 4.18 2.43
N ILE A 61 -13.39 4.61 1.33
CA ILE A 61 -12.20 3.94 0.79
C ILE A 61 -11.02 3.96 1.78
N ASP A 62 -10.85 5.04 2.54
CA ASP A 62 -9.79 5.15 3.54
C ASP A 62 -10.08 4.21 4.72
N VAL A 63 -11.34 4.17 5.15
CA VAL A 63 -11.82 3.25 6.20
C VAL A 63 -11.60 1.80 5.77
N ILE A 64 -11.97 1.44 4.54
CA ILE A 64 -11.75 0.12 3.97
C ILE A 64 -10.26 -0.26 4.03
N CYS A 65 -9.37 0.64 3.60
CA CYS A 65 -7.93 0.40 3.65
C CYS A 65 -7.37 0.26 5.08
N GLU A 66 -7.95 0.95 6.06
CA GLU A 66 -7.57 0.83 7.48
C GLU A 66 -8.01 -0.51 8.10
N VAL A 67 -9.21 -1.00 7.77
CA VAL A 67 -9.78 -2.22 8.36
C VAL A 67 -9.37 -3.50 7.63
N MET A 68 -8.87 -3.38 6.39
CA MET A 68 -8.46 -4.52 5.59
C MET A 68 -7.32 -5.30 6.27
N PRO A 69 -7.45 -6.62 6.38
CA PRO A 69 -6.40 -7.42 6.96
C PRO A 69 -5.20 -7.56 6.06
N GLN A 70 -4.02 -7.43 6.64
CA GLN A 70 -2.76 -7.64 5.95
C GLN A 70 -2.33 -9.11 6.05
N GLY A 71 -2.05 -9.75 4.92
CA GLY A 71 -1.44 -11.08 4.87
C GLY A 71 -2.40 -12.26 4.95
N TYR A 72 -3.72 -12.05 4.86
CA TYR A 72 -4.67 -13.15 4.64
C TYR A 72 -5.80 -12.77 3.70
N ALA A 73 -6.43 -13.79 3.12
CA ALA A 73 -7.56 -13.63 2.22
C ALA A 73 -8.86 -13.47 3.00
N PHE A 74 -9.72 -12.55 2.56
CA PHE A 74 -11.00 -12.22 3.17
C PHE A 74 -12.13 -12.23 2.13
N THR A 75 -13.36 -12.31 2.59
CA THR A 75 -14.59 -12.28 1.80
C THR A 75 -15.27 -10.91 1.90
N MET A 76 -16.21 -10.66 0.99
CA MET A 76 -17.02 -9.42 1.03
C MET A 76 -17.82 -9.27 2.32
N VAL A 77 -18.30 -10.39 2.88
CA VAL A 77 -19.12 -10.39 4.10
C VAL A 77 -18.28 -9.96 5.29
N GLU A 78 -17.08 -10.55 5.44
CA GLU A 78 -16.15 -10.16 6.49
C GLU A 78 -15.73 -8.68 6.37
N LEU A 79 -15.48 -8.20 5.15
CA LEU A 79 -15.17 -6.78 4.93
C LEU A 79 -16.32 -5.87 5.36
N GLN A 80 -17.57 -6.25 5.04
CA GLN A 80 -18.75 -5.49 5.44
C GLN A 80 -18.87 -5.42 6.96
N ASP A 81 -18.66 -6.55 7.65
CA ASP A 81 -18.70 -6.61 9.11
C ASP A 81 -17.64 -5.71 9.74
N TRP A 82 -16.40 -5.71 9.21
CA TRP A 82 -15.34 -4.84 9.72
C TRP A 82 -15.61 -3.35 9.47
N VAL A 83 -16.13 -2.99 8.29
CA VAL A 83 -16.52 -1.60 7.99
C VAL A 83 -17.65 -1.14 8.91
N GLN A 84 -18.66 -1.99 9.13
CA GLN A 84 -19.78 -1.67 10.02
C GLN A 84 -19.36 -1.56 11.49
N GLN A 85 -18.38 -2.36 11.93
CA GLN A 85 -17.80 -2.24 13.28
C GLN A 85 -16.97 -0.97 13.44
N SER A 86 -16.23 -0.57 12.41
CA SER A 86 -15.41 0.64 12.45
C SER A 86 -16.24 1.93 12.35
N GLU A 87 -17.35 1.90 11.62
CA GLU A 87 -18.20 3.08 11.34
C GLU A 87 -19.67 2.74 11.62
N SER A 88 -19.99 2.49 12.90
CA SER A 88 -21.33 2.08 13.32
C SER A 88 -22.44 3.09 12.98
N GLY A 89 -22.09 4.36 12.75
CA GLY A 89 -23.01 5.43 12.35
C GLY A 89 -23.25 5.55 10.84
N ARG A 90 -22.58 4.73 10.02
CA ARG A 90 -22.67 4.81 8.55
C ARG A 90 -22.97 3.45 7.96
N ALA A 91 -24.22 3.25 7.54
CA ALA A 91 -24.57 2.08 6.73
C ALA A 91 -23.84 2.17 5.38
N VAL A 92 -22.98 1.19 5.10
CA VAL A 92 -22.35 1.04 3.80
C VAL A 92 -22.98 -0.14 3.09
N ASP A 93 -23.61 0.14 1.95
CA ASP A 93 -24.25 -0.89 1.14
C ASP A 93 -23.21 -1.83 0.50
N ARG A 94 -23.60 -3.10 0.33
CA ARG A 94 -22.74 -4.15 -0.22
C ARG A 94 -22.33 -3.86 -1.66
N GLU A 95 -23.18 -3.23 -2.46
CA GLU A 95 -22.87 -2.85 -3.83
C GLU A 95 -21.81 -1.75 -3.89
N THR A 96 -21.84 -0.84 -2.91
CA THR A 96 -20.82 0.21 -2.74
C THR A 96 -19.47 -0.41 -2.40
N LEU A 97 -19.43 -1.35 -1.44
CA LEU A 97 -18.20 -2.08 -1.10
C LEU A 97 -17.65 -2.85 -2.29
N ARG A 98 -18.52 -3.49 -3.08
CA ARG A 98 -18.15 -4.19 -4.31
C ARG A 98 -17.50 -3.25 -5.32
N THR A 99 -18.11 -2.11 -5.57
CA THR A 99 -17.58 -1.08 -6.49
C THR A 99 -16.22 -0.57 -6.02
N LEU A 100 -16.09 -0.26 -4.72
CA LEU A 100 -14.82 0.23 -4.14
C LEU A 100 -13.73 -0.84 -4.19
N LEU A 101 -14.05 -2.11 -3.93
CA LEU A 101 -13.09 -3.22 -4.08
C LEU A 101 -12.61 -3.38 -5.53
N HIS A 102 -13.48 -3.17 -6.52
CA HIS A 102 -13.06 -3.16 -7.91
C HIS A 102 -12.13 -1.99 -8.24
N THR A 103 -12.39 -0.80 -7.69
CA THR A 103 -11.47 0.34 -7.79
C THR A 103 -10.11 0.01 -7.17
N LEU A 104 -10.09 -0.48 -5.93
CA LEU A 104 -8.86 -0.88 -5.22
C LEU A 104 -8.11 -2.00 -5.94
N LYS A 105 -8.81 -2.89 -6.64
CA LYS A 105 -8.20 -3.91 -7.48
C LYS A 105 -7.50 -3.29 -8.69
N ASN A 106 -8.14 -2.34 -9.36
CA ASN A 106 -7.56 -1.63 -10.49
C ASN A 106 -6.34 -0.80 -10.07
N GLU A 107 -6.34 -0.28 -8.85
CA GLU A 107 -5.20 0.42 -8.22
C GLU A 107 -4.11 -0.53 -7.69
N GLY A 108 -4.33 -1.85 -7.74
CA GLY A 108 -3.35 -2.85 -7.27
C GLY A 108 -3.22 -2.96 -5.75
N VAL A 109 -4.15 -2.37 -4.98
CA VAL A 109 -4.20 -2.44 -3.51
C VAL A 109 -4.77 -3.78 -3.04
N VAL A 110 -5.63 -4.40 -3.83
CA VAL A 110 -6.18 -5.74 -3.55
C VAL A 110 -6.07 -6.63 -4.77
N ARG A 111 -5.93 -7.93 -4.54
CA ARG A 111 -6.01 -8.94 -5.59
C ARG A 111 -7.11 -9.95 -5.29
N ARG A 112 -7.73 -10.47 -6.34
CA ARG A 112 -8.66 -11.59 -6.24
C ARG A 112 -7.86 -12.89 -6.21
N VAL A 113 -7.98 -13.68 -5.14
CA VAL A 113 -7.17 -14.88 -4.94
C VAL A 113 -7.82 -16.11 -5.57
N ALA A 114 -9.05 -16.44 -5.15
CA ALA A 114 -9.77 -17.61 -5.64
C ALA A 114 -11.29 -17.48 -5.42
N ARG A 115 -12.04 -18.46 -5.90
CA ARG A 115 -13.36 -18.76 -5.32
C ARG A 115 -13.12 -19.75 -4.18
N ALA A 116 -13.38 -19.34 -2.95
CA ALA A 116 -13.45 -20.29 -1.85
C ALA A 116 -14.68 -21.20 -2.05
N GLY A 117 -14.63 -22.42 -1.49
CA GLY A 117 -15.78 -23.32 -1.45
C GLY A 117 -17.03 -22.57 -0.95
N HIS A 118 -18.19 -22.86 -1.54
CA HIS A 118 -19.45 -22.10 -1.41
C HIS A 118 -19.56 -20.81 -2.26
N ASN A 119 -18.87 -20.73 -3.41
CA ASN A 119 -19.04 -19.68 -4.43
C ASN A 119 -18.70 -18.24 -3.94
N ALA A 120 -18.04 -18.11 -2.79
CA ALA A 120 -17.59 -16.84 -2.26
C ALA A 120 -16.25 -16.43 -2.91
N VAL A 121 -16.16 -15.19 -3.37
CA VAL A 121 -14.92 -14.63 -3.90
C VAL A 121 -14.04 -14.16 -2.75
N THR A 122 -12.81 -14.66 -2.70
CA THR A 122 -11.81 -14.19 -1.73
C THR A 122 -10.89 -13.15 -2.36
N TRP A 123 -10.60 -12.15 -1.55
CA TRP A 123 -9.73 -11.01 -1.84
C TRP A 123 -8.57 -11.05 -0.87
N GLU A 124 -7.42 -10.53 -1.28
CA GLU A 124 -6.27 -10.37 -0.41
C GLU A 124 -5.75 -8.95 -0.58
N TYR A 125 -5.44 -8.32 0.55
CA TYR A 125 -4.77 -7.03 0.56
C TYR A 125 -3.34 -7.22 0.06
N VAL A 126 -3.05 -6.59 -1.07
CA VAL A 126 -1.70 -6.48 -1.58
C VAL A 126 -1.15 -5.20 -0.99
N LYS A 127 -0.20 -5.31 -0.06
CA LYS A 127 0.47 -4.14 0.50
C LYS A 127 0.83 -3.22 -0.66
N PRO A 128 0.20 -2.04 -0.77
CA PRO A 128 0.46 -1.16 -1.89
C PRO A 128 1.96 -0.91 -1.85
N ARG A 129 2.63 -1.11 -2.99
CA ARG A 129 3.98 -0.62 -3.20
C ARG A 129 3.89 0.91 -3.29
N SER A 130 3.42 1.57 -2.24
CA SER A 130 2.92 2.96 -2.25
C SER A 130 4.01 4.01 -2.44
N ARG A 131 5.28 3.59 -2.57
CA ARG A 131 6.37 4.45 -3.03
C ARG A 131 6.98 4.00 -4.36
N GLU A 132 7.06 2.70 -4.64
CA GLU A 132 7.68 2.20 -5.87
C GLU A 132 6.77 2.44 -7.09
N LEU A 133 5.45 2.34 -6.96
CA LEU A 133 4.50 2.61 -8.07
C LEU A 133 4.47 4.09 -8.46
N ALA A 134 4.62 4.99 -7.48
CA ALA A 134 4.74 6.43 -7.75
C ALA A 134 6.01 6.73 -8.55
N PHE A 135 7.13 6.11 -8.17
CA PHE A 135 8.41 6.31 -8.85
C PHE A 135 8.44 5.66 -10.25
N GLU A 136 7.86 4.47 -10.40
CA GLU A 136 7.77 3.79 -11.69
C GLU A 136 6.88 4.53 -12.71
N ALA A 137 5.83 5.21 -12.23
CA ALA A 137 4.93 6.01 -13.05
C ALA A 137 5.47 7.41 -13.40
N MET A 138 6.58 7.86 -12.78
CA MET A 138 7.15 9.17 -13.07
C MET A 138 7.66 9.27 -14.52
N LEU A 139 7.57 10.47 -15.08
CA LEU A 139 8.30 10.77 -16.29
C LEU A 139 9.80 10.71 -15.99
N LEU A 140 10.58 10.25 -16.97
CA LEU A 140 12.02 10.04 -16.80
C LEU A 140 12.78 11.28 -16.31
N PRO A 141 12.48 12.52 -16.79
CA PRO A 141 13.10 13.73 -16.25
C PRO A 141 12.81 13.93 -14.77
N ASP A 142 11.58 13.69 -14.32
CA ASP A 142 11.19 13.92 -12.93
C ASP A 142 11.81 12.88 -12.00
N ALA A 143 11.82 11.61 -12.41
CA ALA A 143 12.52 10.55 -11.70
C ALA A 143 14.04 10.83 -11.62
N ALA A 144 14.64 11.33 -12.71
CA ALA A 144 16.05 11.70 -12.74
C ALA A 144 16.34 12.88 -11.80
N ALA A 145 15.49 13.89 -11.76
CA ALA A 145 15.64 15.03 -10.85
C ALA A 145 15.61 14.61 -9.38
N VAL A 146 14.69 13.71 -9.01
CA VAL A 146 14.63 13.16 -7.64
C VAL A 146 15.92 12.42 -7.29
N VAL A 147 16.45 11.60 -8.20
CA VAL A 147 17.71 10.87 -7.94
C VAL A 147 18.88 11.82 -7.79
N LEU A 148 19.04 12.77 -8.73
CA LEU A 148 20.14 13.73 -8.72
C LEU A 148 20.07 14.69 -7.52
N GLY A 149 18.87 15.06 -7.08
CA GLY A 149 18.68 15.86 -5.86
C GLY A 149 19.15 15.13 -4.60
N ASP A 150 18.97 13.82 -4.52
CA ASP A 150 19.35 13.03 -3.35
C ASP A 150 20.83 12.60 -3.36
N THR A 151 21.37 12.29 -4.54
CA THR A 151 22.71 11.66 -4.69
C THR A 151 23.78 12.57 -5.27
N GLY A 152 23.40 13.76 -5.74
CA GLY A 152 24.29 14.69 -6.39
C GLY A 152 24.58 14.31 -7.86
N PRO A 153 25.60 14.94 -8.48
CA PRO A 153 25.91 14.74 -9.90
C PRO A 153 26.41 13.32 -10.21
N LEU A 154 25.72 12.65 -11.15
CA LEU A 154 25.99 11.27 -11.54
C LEU A 154 26.31 11.15 -13.03
N ARG A 155 27.20 10.21 -13.38
CA ARG A 155 27.32 9.77 -14.77
C ARG A 155 26.02 9.09 -15.21
N ILE A 156 25.73 9.12 -16.50
CA ILE A 156 24.47 8.59 -17.03
C ILE A 156 24.22 7.12 -16.68
N MET A 157 25.27 6.31 -16.63
CA MET A 157 25.18 4.90 -16.26
C MET A 157 24.85 4.73 -14.77
N GLU A 158 25.47 5.54 -13.92
CA GLU A 158 25.23 5.56 -12.47
C GLU A 158 23.78 6.02 -12.19
N LEU A 159 23.31 7.03 -12.90
CA LEU A 159 21.92 7.50 -12.83
C LEU A 159 20.93 6.40 -13.22
N VAL A 160 21.19 5.66 -14.30
CA VAL A 160 20.34 4.53 -14.72
C VAL A 160 20.30 3.44 -13.66
N VAL A 161 21.46 3.08 -13.08
CA VAL A 161 21.52 2.11 -11.99
C VAL A 161 20.72 2.60 -10.79
N ALA A 162 20.91 3.86 -10.36
CA ALA A 162 20.18 4.45 -9.25
C ALA A 162 18.66 4.51 -9.49
N LEU A 163 18.23 4.84 -10.71
CA LEU A 163 16.83 4.81 -11.13
C LEU A 163 16.25 3.39 -11.00
N GLN A 164 16.92 2.38 -11.54
CA GLN A 164 16.44 0.99 -11.48
C GLN A 164 16.43 0.43 -10.05
N SER A 165 17.45 0.72 -9.24
CA SER A 165 17.49 0.35 -7.82
C SER A 165 16.30 0.91 -7.04
N ARG A 166 15.85 2.12 -7.38
CA ARG A 166 14.67 2.78 -6.78
C ARG A 166 13.32 2.33 -7.36
N GLY A 167 13.32 1.41 -8.33
CA GLY A 167 12.08 0.87 -8.89
C GLY A 167 11.65 1.47 -10.23
N TYR A 168 12.43 2.38 -10.82
CA TYR A 168 12.09 2.96 -12.12
C TYR A 168 12.25 1.92 -13.22
N ARG A 169 11.13 1.39 -13.74
CA ARG A 169 11.07 0.44 -14.86
C ARG A 169 12.13 -0.67 -14.74
N ARG A 170 12.08 -1.42 -13.64
CA ARG A 170 13.10 -2.43 -13.28
C ARG A 170 13.39 -3.43 -14.40
N ASP A 171 12.37 -3.79 -15.17
CA ASP A 171 12.46 -4.78 -16.25
C ASP A 171 12.90 -4.18 -17.60
N ALA A 172 13.09 -2.86 -17.69
CA ALA A 172 13.55 -2.22 -18.92
C ALA A 172 15.01 -2.60 -19.22
N LYS A 173 15.30 -2.89 -20.48
CA LYS A 173 16.67 -3.15 -20.96
C LYS A 173 17.55 -1.93 -20.67
N ALA A 174 18.66 -2.14 -19.95
CA ALA A 174 19.57 -1.08 -19.53
C ALA A 174 20.05 -0.18 -20.68
N ARG A 175 20.35 -0.77 -21.85
CA ARG A 175 20.77 -0.02 -23.04
C ARG A 175 19.69 0.96 -23.55
N THR A 176 18.43 0.54 -23.51
CA THR A 176 17.29 1.38 -23.92
C THR A 176 17.08 2.51 -22.91
N LEU A 177 17.14 2.20 -21.62
CA LEU A 177 16.96 3.18 -20.56
C LEU A 177 18.09 4.22 -20.54
N LEU A 178 19.33 3.80 -20.80
CA LEU A 178 20.50 4.68 -20.90
C LEU A 178 20.39 5.66 -22.08
N ALA A 179 19.98 5.17 -23.26
CA ALA A 179 19.72 6.04 -24.40
C ALA A 179 18.58 7.04 -24.12
N ALA A 180 17.48 6.55 -23.52
CA ALA A 180 16.33 7.39 -23.17
C ALA A 180 16.69 8.46 -22.13
N ALA A 181 17.43 8.11 -21.08
CA ALA A 181 17.88 9.03 -20.05
C ALA A 181 18.76 10.13 -20.65
N GLY A 182 19.71 9.75 -21.51
CA GLY A 182 20.60 10.73 -22.14
C GLY A 182 19.90 11.65 -23.12
N ALA A 183 18.87 11.16 -23.81
CA ALA A 183 18.02 11.99 -24.65
C ALA A 183 17.08 12.89 -23.82
N ALA A 184 16.61 12.42 -22.66
CA ALA A 184 15.74 13.19 -21.77
C ALA A 184 16.50 14.35 -21.12
N LEU A 185 17.67 14.09 -20.54
CA LEU A 185 18.49 15.12 -19.90
C LEU A 185 18.93 16.20 -20.90
N ARG A 186 19.37 15.79 -22.10
CA ARG A 186 19.74 16.73 -23.18
C ARG A 186 18.58 17.56 -23.72
N ARG A 187 17.34 17.07 -23.62
CA ARG A 187 16.13 17.80 -24.05
C ARG A 187 15.64 18.79 -23.00
N ASN A 188 16.04 18.63 -21.74
CA ASN A 188 15.62 19.46 -20.61
C ASN A 188 16.84 20.21 -20.02
N ARG A 189 17.60 20.94 -20.86
CA ARG A 189 18.86 21.60 -20.44
C ARG A 189 18.63 22.74 -19.43
N GLU A 190 17.41 23.26 -19.38
CA GLU A 190 16.96 24.22 -18.39
C GLU A 190 16.83 23.61 -16.99
N ARG A 191 16.74 22.28 -16.87
CA ARG A 191 16.64 21.56 -15.59
C ARG A 191 17.90 20.79 -15.22
N PHE A 192 18.73 20.43 -16.21
CA PHE A 192 19.90 19.59 -16.01
C PHE A 192 21.13 20.18 -16.67
N SER A 193 22.23 20.17 -15.93
CA SER A 193 23.55 20.58 -16.39
C SER A 193 24.47 19.35 -16.51
N CYS A 194 25.43 19.40 -17.43
CA CYS A 194 26.48 18.39 -17.56
C CYS A 194 27.83 19.06 -17.35
N ASP A 195 28.62 18.55 -16.42
CA ASP A 195 29.97 19.04 -16.16
C ASP A 195 30.99 18.49 -17.18
N GLU A 196 32.24 18.93 -17.06
CA GLU A 196 33.36 18.50 -17.90
C GLU A 196 33.67 17.00 -17.75
N ASP A 197 33.38 16.43 -16.58
CA ASP A 197 33.54 15.00 -16.24
C ASP A 197 32.40 14.11 -16.75
N ARG A 198 31.46 14.69 -17.52
CA ARG A 198 30.26 14.03 -18.06
C ARG A 198 29.31 13.52 -16.98
N ARG A 199 29.30 14.16 -15.81
CA ARG A 199 28.29 13.96 -14.76
C ARG A 199 27.16 14.94 -14.99
N TRP A 200 25.94 14.42 -14.82
CA TRP A 200 24.72 15.17 -14.92
C TRP A 200 24.28 15.59 -13.52
N GLY A 201 24.00 16.87 -13.34
CA GLY A 201 23.45 17.45 -12.12
C GLY A 201 22.15 18.21 -12.41
N LEU A 202 21.56 18.77 -11.35
CA LEU A 202 20.53 19.79 -11.50
C LEU A 202 21.18 21.10 -11.96
N ALA A 203 20.52 21.82 -12.87
CA ALA A 203 20.97 23.12 -13.37
C ALA A 203 20.74 24.25 -12.35
#